data_AF-A0A1V4RNI3-F1
#
_entry.id   AF-A0A1V4RNI3-F1
#
_cell.length_a   1.000
_cell.length_b   1.000
_cell.length_c   1.000
_cell.angle_alpha   90.00
_cell.angle_beta   90.00
_cell.angle_gamma   90.00
#
_symmetry.space_group_name_H-M   'P 1'
#
loop_
_entity.id
_entity.type
_entity.pdbx_description
1 polymer ?
#
loop_
_entity_poly.entity_id
_entity_poly.type
_entity_poly.pdbx_seq_one_letter_code
_entity_poly.pdbx_strand_id
1 'polypeptide(L)'
;MNSGQTLLTFGALILLTITILNFNKTLSYHDISLSQNRYKLEAISILTSYIEQTSQYFFDEATTDTSSGKDLPDFTPPANLGFDANDNGVIDDFDDFNNYTVIDTGISGLAYKINFDKITDNYSEPLLFKYVNGEKVRDTLQISFVNTYWFYD
;
A
#
# COMPACT_ATOMS: atom_id res chain seq x y z
N MET A 1 54.75 -36.02 0.35
CA MET A 1 53.34 -35.81 0.75
C MET A 1 52.78 -37.18 1.11
N ASN A 2 52.38 -37.37 2.37
CA ASN A 2 51.87 -38.67 2.83
C ASN A 2 50.38 -38.78 2.47
N SER A 3 49.87 -39.95 2.08
CA SER A 3 48.50 -40.11 1.54
C SER A 3 47.40 -39.56 2.47
N GLY A 4 47.62 -39.58 3.79
CA GLY A 4 46.71 -38.98 4.78
C GLY A 4 46.67 -37.44 4.76
N GLN A 5 47.78 -36.78 4.41
CA GLN A 5 47.84 -35.32 4.25
C GLN A 5 47.05 -34.90 3.00
N THR A 6 47.16 -35.66 1.90
CA THR A 6 46.40 -35.40 0.66
C THR A 6 44.89 -35.55 0.89
N LEU A 7 44.46 -36.57 1.65
CA LEU A 7 43.04 -36.77 1.99
C LEU A 7 42.49 -35.62 2.84
N LEU A 8 43.27 -35.13 3.82
CA LEU A 8 42.92 -33.96 4.62
C LEU A 8 42.77 -32.70 3.76
N THR A 9 43.67 -32.49 2.79
CA THR A 9 43.58 -31.36 1.85
C THR A 9 42.32 -31.44 0.98
N PHE A 10 41.95 -32.62 0.49
CA PHE A 10 40.69 -32.80 -0.25
C PHE A 10 39.46 -32.54 0.61
N GLY A 11 39.44 -33.03 1.86
CA GLY A 11 38.37 -32.75 2.81
C GLY A 11 38.22 -31.25 3.12
N ALA A 12 39.35 -30.55 3.30
CA ALA A 12 39.36 -29.11 3.52
C ALA A 12 38.83 -28.33 2.30
N LEU A 13 39.17 -28.73 1.08
CA LEU A 13 38.66 -28.12 -0.16
C LEU A 13 37.14 -28.31 -0.32
N ILE A 14 36.62 -29.49 0.01
CA ILE A 14 35.17 -29.77 -0.02
C ILE A 14 34.45 -28.87 0.99
N LEU A 15 34.96 -28.80 2.23
CA LEU A 15 34.35 -27.98 3.28
C LEU A 15 34.41 -26.48 2.95
N LEU A 16 35.52 -26.03 2.37
CA LEU A 16 35.67 -24.66 1.87
C LEU A 16 34.64 -24.37 0.77
N THR A 17 34.47 -25.28 -0.20
CA THR A 17 33.51 -25.11 -1.30
C THR A 17 32.08 -25.01 -0.78
N ILE A 18 31.69 -25.87 0.16
CA ILE A 18 30.37 -25.83 0.80
C ILE A 18 30.16 -24.49 1.53
N THR A 19 31.20 -24.00 2.21
CA THR A 19 31.15 -22.73 2.94
C THR A 19 30.96 -21.55 1.99
N ILE A 20 31.72 -21.52 0.88
CA ILE A 20 31.59 -20.49 -0.15
C ILE A 20 30.21 -20.52 -0.78
N LEU A 21 29.67 -21.69 -1.10
CA LEU A 21 28.33 -21.83 -1.67
C LEU A 21 27.25 -21.32 -0.71
N ASN A 22 27.33 -21.70 0.56
CA ASN A 22 26.39 -21.22 1.58
C ASN A 22 26.49 -19.71 1.78
N PHE A 23 27.70 -19.15 1.79
CA PHE A 23 27.90 -17.71 1.91
C PHE A 23 27.29 -16.93 0.74
N ASN A 24 27.51 -17.39 -0.50
CA ASN A 24 26.91 -16.75 -1.69
C ASN A 24 25.38 -16.84 -1.68
N LYS A 25 24.80 -17.97 -1.24
CA LYS A 25 23.35 -18.10 -1.07
C LYS A 25 22.81 -17.10 -0.05
N THR A 26 23.50 -16.94 1.07
CA THR A 26 23.10 -15.97 2.11
C THR A 26 23.18 -14.54 1.61
N LEU A 27 24.24 -14.16 0.88
CA LEU A 27 24.35 -12.84 0.26
C LEU A 27 23.20 -12.58 -0.71
N SER A 28 22.92 -13.53 -1.62
CA SER A 28 21.82 -13.41 -2.58
C SER A 28 20.46 -13.26 -1.88
N TYR A 29 20.23 -14.01 -0.80
CA TYR A 29 19.01 -13.88 -0.01
C TYR A 29 18.88 -12.49 0.64
N HIS A 30 19.98 -11.94 1.16
CA HIS A 30 19.99 -10.60 1.72
C HIS A 30 19.74 -9.51 0.67
N ASP A 31 20.32 -9.63 -0.52
CA ASP A 31 20.11 -8.65 -1.60
C ASP A 31 18.65 -8.62 -2.07
N ILE A 32 18.03 -9.80 -2.21
CA ILE A 32 16.60 -9.91 -2.54
C ILE A 32 15.75 -9.31 -1.42
N SER A 33 16.04 -9.66 -0.16
CA SER A 33 15.30 -9.14 1.00
C SER A 33 15.43 -7.63 1.12
N LEU A 34 16.62 -7.07 0.91
CA LEU A 34 16.86 -5.63 0.93
C LEU A 34 16.06 -4.93 -0.16
N SER A 35 16.09 -5.46 -1.39
CA SER A 35 15.35 -4.90 -2.53
C SER A 35 13.84 -4.91 -2.27
N GLN A 36 13.31 -6.04 -1.77
CA GLN A 36 11.89 -6.14 -1.40
C GLN A 36 11.50 -5.14 -0.31
N ASN A 37 12.35 -4.94 0.71
CA ASN A 37 12.07 -3.97 1.76
C ASN A 37 12.08 -2.53 1.23
N ARG A 38 13.00 -2.19 0.33
CA ARG A 38 13.01 -0.88 -0.33
C ARG A 38 11.71 -0.62 -1.09
N TYR A 39 11.25 -1.58 -1.90
CA TYR A 39 10.00 -1.42 -2.65
C TYR A 39 8.77 -1.34 -1.76
N LYS A 40 8.77 -2.03 -0.62
CA LYS A 40 7.69 -1.93 0.39
C LYS A 40 7.66 -0.56 1.06
N LEU A 41 8.81 -0.03 1.47
CA LEU A 41 8.88 1.30 2.09
C LEU A 41 8.46 2.39 1.12
N GLU A 42 8.86 2.25 -0.15
CA GLU A 42 8.43 3.14 -1.22
C GLU A 42 6.92 3.08 -1.46
N ALA A 43 6.33 1.87 -1.53
CA ALA A 43 4.89 1.71 -1.60
C ALA A 43 4.17 2.39 -0.42
N ILE A 44 4.70 2.26 0.80
CA ILE A 44 4.13 2.92 2.01
C ILE A 44 4.25 4.44 1.92
N SER A 45 5.34 4.97 1.35
CA SER A 45 5.51 6.40 1.16
C SER A 45 4.47 6.95 0.17
N ILE A 46 4.26 6.27 -0.95
CA ILE A 46 3.24 6.63 -1.94
C ILE A 46 1.85 6.54 -1.31
N LEU A 47 1.57 5.45 -0.59
CA LEU A 47 0.33 5.25 0.15
C LEU A 47 0.03 6.41 1.11
N THR A 48 1.02 6.78 1.93
CA THR A 48 0.89 7.87 2.89
C THR A 48 0.62 9.20 2.18
N SER A 49 1.27 9.44 1.04
CA SER A 49 1.02 10.62 0.22
C SER A 49 -0.43 10.69 -0.28
N TYR A 50 -0.99 9.57 -0.75
CA TYR A 50 -2.40 9.53 -1.17
C TYR A 50 -3.36 9.64 0.01
N ILE A 51 -3.04 9.08 1.18
CA ILE A 51 -3.84 9.27 2.41
C ILE A 51 -3.83 10.74 2.83
N GLU A 52 -2.67 11.40 2.78
CA GLU A 52 -2.56 12.82 3.09
C GLU A 52 -3.36 13.65 2.11
N GLN A 53 -3.26 13.34 0.81
CA GLN A 53 -4.05 13.99 -0.23
C GLN A 53 -5.55 13.82 0.02
N THR A 54 -6.04 12.60 0.23
CA THR A 54 -7.47 12.34 0.45
C THR A 54 -7.98 13.06 1.71
N SER A 55 -7.16 13.15 2.75
CA SER A 55 -7.52 13.85 3.99
C SER A 55 -7.68 15.37 3.85
N GLN A 56 -7.22 15.96 2.75
CA GLN A 56 -7.37 17.40 2.47
C GLN A 56 -8.72 17.75 1.85
N TYR A 57 -9.43 16.75 1.32
CA TYR A 57 -10.74 16.93 0.70
C TYR A 57 -11.86 16.89 1.75
N PHE A 58 -12.95 17.58 1.45
CA PHE A 58 -14.18 17.46 2.23
C PHE A 58 -14.82 16.10 1.98
N PHE A 59 -15.72 15.68 2.87
CA PHE A 59 -16.32 14.35 2.76
C PHE A 59 -17.20 14.22 1.51
N ASP A 60 -17.87 15.32 1.14
CA ASP A 60 -18.90 15.44 0.10
C ASP A 60 -19.06 16.94 -0.24
N GLU A 61 -19.45 17.31 -1.46
CA GLU A 61 -19.85 18.68 -1.85
C GLU A 61 -20.80 19.33 -0.80
N ALA A 62 -21.73 18.55 -0.24
CA ALA A 62 -22.67 19.01 0.78
C ALA A 62 -21.98 19.58 2.03
N THR A 63 -20.76 19.10 2.36
CA THR A 63 -19.96 19.57 3.50
C THR A 63 -19.14 20.83 3.25
N THR A 64 -19.06 21.30 2.01
CA THR A 64 -18.30 22.53 1.68
C THR A 64 -19.02 23.80 2.13
N ASP A 65 -20.35 23.75 2.24
CA ASP A 65 -21.19 24.88 2.61
C ASP A 65 -21.41 24.96 4.14
N THR A 66 -21.07 26.12 4.71
CA THR A 66 -21.17 26.41 6.16
C THR A 66 -22.46 27.13 6.55
N SER A 67 -23.35 27.42 5.60
CA SER A 67 -24.51 28.30 5.81
C SER A 67 -25.78 27.60 6.27
N SER A 68 -25.89 26.27 6.10
CA SER A 68 -27.03 25.47 6.56
C SER A 68 -26.58 24.29 7.42
N GLY A 69 -27.41 23.91 8.40
CA GLY A 69 -27.26 22.61 9.07
C GLY A 69 -27.40 21.50 8.02
N LYS A 70 -26.58 20.45 8.15
CA LYS A 70 -26.56 19.31 7.24
C LYS A 70 -27.16 18.11 7.96
N ASP A 71 -28.17 17.50 7.36
CA ASP A 71 -28.82 16.29 7.85
C ASP A 71 -28.36 15.09 7.02
N LEU A 72 -28.58 13.88 7.54
CA LEU A 72 -28.19 12.62 6.86
C LEU A 72 -28.63 12.49 5.38
N PRO A 73 -29.80 13.01 4.94
CA PRO A 73 -30.21 12.95 3.54
C PRO A 73 -29.45 13.89 2.60
N ASP A 74 -28.69 14.85 3.15
CA ASP A 74 -27.92 15.81 2.35
C ASP A 74 -26.61 15.21 1.82
N PHE A 75 -26.22 14.03 2.32
CA PHE A 75 -25.00 13.33 1.93
C PHE A 75 -25.24 12.31 0.81
N THR A 76 -24.20 12.04 0.02
CA THR A 76 -24.21 11.00 -1.01
C THR A 76 -24.59 9.64 -0.41
N PRO A 77 -25.66 9.00 -0.92
CA PRO A 77 -26.09 7.72 -0.39
C PRO A 77 -25.05 6.63 -0.70
N PRO A 78 -24.91 5.59 0.14
CA PRO A 78 -23.85 4.58 -0.02
C PRO A 78 -23.80 3.82 -1.36
N ALA A 79 -24.90 3.86 -2.12
CA ALA A 79 -25.02 3.25 -3.44
C ALA A 79 -24.46 4.12 -4.57
N ASN A 80 -24.30 5.43 -4.34
CA ASN A 80 -23.87 6.41 -5.32
C ASN A 80 -22.47 6.98 -5.04
N LEU A 81 -21.76 6.49 -4.01
CA LEU A 81 -20.38 6.91 -3.71
C LEU A 81 -19.43 6.69 -4.90
N GLY A 82 -18.54 7.64 -5.14
CA GLY A 82 -17.64 7.71 -6.29
C GLY A 82 -18.05 8.87 -7.20
N PHE A 83 -17.35 9.04 -8.32
CA PHE A 83 -17.60 10.17 -9.24
C PHE A 83 -19.08 10.39 -9.56
N ASP A 84 -19.53 11.60 -9.29
CA ASP A 84 -20.83 12.09 -9.71
C ASP A 84 -20.85 12.36 -11.21
N ALA A 85 -22.06 12.51 -11.74
CA ALA A 85 -22.30 12.70 -13.17
C ALA A 85 -21.67 13.99 -13.71
N ASN A 86 -21.31 14.94 -12.85
CA ASN A 86 -20.80 16.26 -13.21
C ASN A 86 -19.26 16.39 -13.10
N ASP A 87 -18.57 15.41 -12.54
CA ASP A 87 -17.14 15.59 -12.18
C ASP A 87 -16.21 15.25 -13.32
N ASN A 88 -16.74 14.63 -14.39
CA ASN A 88 -15.98 14.29 -15.60
C ASN A 88 -14.69 13.47 -15.30
N GLY A 89 -14.65 12.74 -14.18
CA GLY A 89 -13.50 11.97 -13.71
C GLY A 89 -12.41 12.80 -13.02
N VAL A 90 -12.72 14.02 -12.58
CA VAL A 90 -11.90 14.83 -11.68
C VAL A 90 -12.30 14.50 -10.25
N ILE A 91 -11.31 14.40 -9.36
CA ILE A 91 -11.55 14.20 -7.93
C ILE A 91 -11.65 15.57 -7.27
N ASP A 92 -12.79 15.87 -6.67
CA ASP A 92 -13.00 17.14 -5.96
C ASP A 92 -13.50 16.99 -4.52
N ASP A 93 -13.93 15.81 -4.09
CA ASP A 93 -14.19 15.45 -2.70
C ASP A 93 -13.67 14.03 -2.33
N PHE A 94 -14.06 13.52 -1.16
CA PHE A 94 -13.51 12.29 -0.61
C PHE A 94 -14.21 11.03 -1.09
N ASP A 95 -15.53 11.05 -1.31
CA ASP A 95 -16.28 9.88 -1.76
C ASP A 95 -15.99 9.51 -3.21
N ASP A 96 -15.51 10.46 -4.04
CA ASP A 96 -14.91 10.23 -5.35
C ASP A 96 -13.82 9.16 -5.39
N PHE A 97 -13.06 8.99 -4.29
CA PHE A 97 -12.03 7.96 -4.22
C PHE A 97 -12.61 6.54 -4.19
N ASN A 98 -13.92 6.36 -3.99
CA ASN A 98 -14.52 5.03 -3.92
C ASN A 98 -14.40 4.28 -5.26
N ASN A 99 -13.72 3.13 -5.24
CA ASN A 99 -13.34 2.31 -6.41
C ASN A 99 -12.41 3.02 -7.40
N TYR A 100 -11.77 4.11 -7.00
CA TYR A 100 -10.77 4.77 -7.84
C TYR A 100 -9.48 3.94 -7.88
N THR A 101 -8.81 3.93 -9.03
CA THR A 101 -7.58 3.18 -9.23
C THR A 101 -6.54 4.07 -9.90
N VAL A 102 -5.37 4.17 -9.27
CA VAL A 102 -4.22 4.93 -9.79
C VAL A 102 -3.04 4.01 -10.01
N ILE A 103 -2.29 4.28 -11.06
CA ILE A 103 -0.97 3.68 -11.27
C ILE A 103 0.06 4.80 -11.09
N ASP A 104 0.90 4.67 -10.08
CA ASP A 104 1.96 5.62 -9.76
C ASP A 104 3.33 4.95 -9.92
N THR A 105 4.34 5.70 -10.35
CA THR A 105 5.69 5.19 -10.55
C THR A 105 6.61 5.72 -9.46
N GLY A 106 7.16 4.81 -8.67
CA GLY A 106 8.12 5.18 -7.64
C GLY A 106 9.48 5.61 -8.21
N ILE A 107 10.32 6.18 -7.34
CA ILE A 107 11.71 6.56 -7.60
C ILE A 107 12.54 5.36 -8.10
N SER A 108 12.19 4.13 -7.70
CA SER A 108 12.83 2.90 -8.18
C SER A 108 12.43 2.51 -9.61
N GLY A 109 11.53 3.25 -10.27
CA GLY A 109 11.03 2.97 -11.62
C GLY A 109 9.99 1.85 -11.68
N LEU A 110 9.52 1.37 -10.53
CA LEU A 110 8.45 0.38 -10.44
C LEU A 110 7.08 1.07 -10.44
N ALA A 111 6.15 0.48 -11.18
CA ALA A 111 4.75 0.90 -11.19
C ALA A 111 4.01 0.24 -10.01
N TYR A 112 3.35 1.06 -9.21
CA TYR A 112 2.50 0.67 -8.09
C TYR A 112 1.06 0.91 -8.49
N LYS A 113 0.23 -0.13 -8.38
CA LYS A 113 -1.22 -0.01 -8.55
C LYS A 113 -1.87 0.21 -7.18
N ILE A 114 -2.48 1.37 -7.01
CA ILE A 114 -3.22 1.79 -5.82
C ILE A 114 -4.70 1.64 -6.14
N ASN A 115 -5.42 0.82 -5.37
CA ASN A 115 -6.88 0.75 -5.43
C ASN A 115 -7.44 1.33 -4.14
N PHE A 116 -8.39 2.24 -4.29
CA PHE A 116 -9.14 2.84 -3.21
C PHE A 116 -10.45 2.09 -3.09
N ASP A 117 -10.59 1.31 -2.02
CA ASP A 117 -11.80 0.53 -1.77
C ASP A 117 -12.43 0.97 -0.45
N LYS A 118 -13.76 1.07 -0.44
CA LYS A 118 -14.49 1.17 0.84
C LYS A 118 -14.39 -0.16 1.58
N ILE A 119 -13.94 -0.13 2.83
CA ILE A 119 -14.24 -1.23 3.75
C ILE A 119 -15.55 -0.89 4.44
N THR A 120 -16.53 -1.78 4.32
CA THR A 120 -17.61 -1.83 5.29
C THR A 120 -17.04 -2.43 6.58
N ASP A 121 -16.81 -1.57 7.56
CA ASP A 121 -16.40 -2.05 8.88
C ASP A 121 -17.56 -2.84 9.51
N ASN A 122 -17.42 -4.17 9.52
CA ASN A 122 -18.40 -5.08 10.13
C ASN A 122 -18.15 -5.29 11.63
N TYR A 123 -17.18 -4.59 12.24
CA TYR A 123 -16.90 -4.69 13.65
C TYR A 123 -17.89 -3.86 14.49
N SER A 124 -18.30 -4.43 15.62
CA SER A 124 -18.98 -3.69 16.68
C SER A 124 -17.94 -2.80 17.35
N GLU A 125 -17.96 -1.53 16.93
CA GLU A 125 -16.95 -0.47 17.05
C GLU A 125 -15.97 -0.41 15.86
N PRO A 126 -16.03 0.67 15.06
CA PRO A 126 -15.18 0.80 13.89
C PRO A 126 -13.69 0.96 14.27
N LEU A 127 -12.79 0.36 13.48
CA LEU A 127 -11.34 0.37 13.67
C LEU A 127 -10.71 1.76 13.41
N LEU A 128 -11.35 2.54 12.54
CA LEU A 128 -11.00 3.94 12.26
C LEU A 128 -12.28 4.78 12.44
N PHE A 129 -12.20 5.82 13.26
CA PHE A 129 -13.30 6.75 13.50
C PHE A 129 -12.76 8.14 13.77
N LYS A 130 -13.56 9.14 13.39
CA LYS A 130 -13.35 10.54 13.74
C LYS A 130 -14.46 10.97 14.69
N TYR A 131 -14.11 11.79 15.68
CA TYR A 131 -15.13 12.44 16.51
C TYR A 131 -15.57 13.75 15.86
N VAL A 132 -16.87 13.90 15.63
CA VAL A 132 -17.49 15.17 15.24
C VAL A 132 -18.58 15.47 16.27
N ASN A 133 -18.47 16.61 16.96
CA ASN A 133 -19.40 17.03 18.02
C ASN A 133 -19.64 16.01 19.14
N GLY A 134 -18.67 15.15 19.43
CA GLY A 134 -18.75 14.13 20.47
C GLY A 134 -19.37 12.80 20.02
N GLU A 135 -19.79 12.70 18.76
CA GLU A 135 -20.26 11.45 18.16
C GLU A 135 -19.14 10.77 17.37
N LYS A 136 -19.06 9.43 17.44
CA LYS A 136 -18.14 8.62 16.63
C LYS A 136 -18.69 8.53 15.21
N VAL A 137 -18.07 9.23 14.28
CA VAL A 137 -18.34 9.12 12.84
C VAL A 137 -17.47 7.99 12.28
N ARG A 138 -18.09 7.07 11.54
CA ARG A 138 -17.44 5.91 10.93
C ARG A 138 -16.81 6.34 9.61
N ASP A 139 -15.48 6.28 9.53
CA ASP A 139 -14.73 6.44 8.28
C ASP A 139 -13.78 5.26 8.14
N THR A 140 -13.92 4.46 7.08
CA THR A 140 -13.04 3.31 6.85
C THR A 140 -12.68 3.19 5.37
N LEU A 141 -11.58 3.84 5.00
CA LEU A 141 -10.92 3.65 3.72
C LEU A 141 -9.92 2.50 3.85
N GLN A 142 -10.01 1.48 2.98
CA GLN A 142 -8.93 0.54 2.77
C GLN A 142 -8.23 0.86 1.48
N ILE A 143 -6.96 1.16 1.60
CA ILE A 143 -6.11 1.27 0.43
C ILE A 143 -5.39 -0.07 0.29
N SER A 144 -5.74 -0.79 -0.78
CA SER A 144 -5.16 -2.10 -1.09
C SER A 144 -4.15 -1.94 -2.24
N PHE A 145 -2.92 -2.35 -2.01
CA PHE A 145 -1.88 -2.34 -3.04
C PHE A 145 -1.69 -3.76 -3.60
N VAL A 146 -1.72 -3.89 -4.92
CA VAL A 146 -1.32 -5.13 -5.60
C VAL A 146 0.03 -4.89 -6.24
N ASN A 147 1.08 -5.41 -5.60
CA ASN A 147 2.42 -5.39 -6.16
C ASN A 147 2.52 -6.48 -7.24
N THR A 148 2.46 -6.09 -8.51
CA THR A 148 2.64 -7.01 -9.65
C THR A 148 3.97 -6.71 -10.32
N TYR A 149 4.94 -7.61 -10.13
CA TYR A 149 6.21 -7.59 -10.84
C TYR A 149 6.13 -8.53 -12.04
N TRP A 150 6.41 -8.01 -13.23
CA TRP A 150 6.63 -8.82 -14.43
C TRP A 150 8.15 -8.94 -14.63
N PHE A 151 8.68 -10.14 -14.43
CA PHE A 151 10.00 -10.50 -14.96
C PHE A 151 9.80 -10.87 -16.43
N TYR A 152 10.34 -10.07 -17.34
CA TYR A 152 10.67 -10.57 -18.67
C TYR A 152 12.03 -11.27 -18.55
N ASP A 153 12.05 -12.58 -18.78
CA ASP A 153 13.27 -13.32 -19.11
C ASP A 153 13.81 -12.87 -20.48
#